data_AF-A0A358KI62-F1
#
_entry.id   AF-A0A358KI62-F1
#
_cell.length_a   1.000
_cell.length_b   1.000
_cell.length_c   1.000
_cell.angle_alpha   90.00
_cell.angle_beta   90.00
_cell.angle_gamma   90.00
#
_symmetry.space_group_name_H-M   'P 1'
#
loop_
_entity.id
_entity.type
_entity.pdbx_description
1 polymer ?
#
loop_
_entity_poly.entity_id
_entity_poly.type
_entity_poly.pdbx_seq_one_letter_code
_entity_poly.pdbx_strand_id
1 'polypeptide(L)'
;MVGIHVDHQNRVHVTHTYRRNNGALDIRRHTDWVIPSLASGSVEDKRALIRGRKADWKSLFQWKEKIWRFEDPNDDGHFDKKSLFFEGLNTEVTGLAGGILFRDNTAYVTCIPDMLKITDTDGDGRGDKTEVLATGFGIHIGYGGHDMHGPTMGYDGRIYWTIGDKGFSVRSREGAVFHYPYHGGMFRCEPDGSNFEVFAHGLRNPQELAYDEYGNWFIVDNDGDFGDRERFHYLLEGTDTGWRATWQYRSNRKFAEHGGYNPWMADGLWKPHFDGQPAYITPAISNYSDGPCGFAYNPGTALNEKYQRHFFVTEFPGKNVRAFRTEPDGAGFKMVGEHVAHHGTMTTGINFGADGALYLADWGNNGWAPHEKGRIMKLDAPGAAHHPLRKQTRKLLGEGFAKRAVPELVELLAHADQRVRLEAQFELAKR
;
A
#
# COMPACT_ATOMS: atom_id res chain seq x y z
N MET A 1 13.94 -2.72 2.03
CA MET A 1 13.04 -1.65 1.53
C MET A 1 11.64 -2.21 1.50
N VAL A 2 10.61 -1.43 1.86
CA VAL A 2 9.23 -1.94 1.92
C VAL A 2 8.40 -1.28 0.81
N GLY A 3 8.08 0.00 0.96
CA GLY A 3 7.35 0.81 -0.01
C GLY A 3 8.26 1.68 -0.88
N ILE A 4 7.74 2.08 -2.05
CA ILE A 4 8.42 2.91 -3.05
C ILE A 4 7.46 3.90 -3.70
N HIS A 5 7.93 5.11 -3.95
CA HIS A 5 7.24 6.10 -4.77
C HIS A 5 8.24 6.80 -5.68
N VAL A 6 7.84 7.13 -6.91
CA VAL A 6 8.64 7.93 -7.83
C VAL A 6 7.90 9.24 -8.07
N ASP A 7 8.52 10.35 -7.69
CA ASP A 7 7.88 11.65 -7.84
C ASP A 7 7.96 12.19 -9.28
N HIS A 8 7.33 13.34 -9.51
CA HIS A 8 7.27 13.96 -10.83
C HIS A 8 8.62 14.45 -11.37
N GLN A 9 9.64 14.55 -10.52
CA GLN A 9 11.02 14.83 -10.91
C GLN A 9 11.84 13.54 -11.13
N ASN A 10 11.19 12.37 -11.16
CA ASN A 10 11.81 11.04 -11.22
C ASN A 10 12.77 10.74 -10.06
N ARG A 11 12.61 11.40 -8.91
CA ARG A 11 13.35 11.03 -7.69
C ARG A 11 12.61 9.87 -7.05
N VAL A 12 13.37 8.86 -6.62
CA VAL A 12 12.80 7.64 -6.03
C VAL A 12 12.88 7.73 -4.52
N HIS A 13 11.74 7.59 -3.86
CA HIS A 13 11.60 7.60 -2.41
C HIS A 13 11.24 6.20 -1.94
N VAL A 14 11.96 5.68 -0.95
CA VAL A 14 11.72 4.34 -0.41
C VAL A 14 11.65 4.35 1.11
N THR A 15 10.70 3.58 1.65
CA THR A 15 10.71 3.27 3.09
C THR A 15 11.67 2.12 3.36
N HIS A 16 12.42 2.25 4.44
CA HIS A 16 13.41 1.27 4.86
C HIS A 16 13.19 0.93 6.33
N THR A 17 12.68 -0.28 6.55
CA THR A 17 12.46 -0.82 7.89
C THR A 17 13.65 -1.63 8.40
N TYR A 18 14.03 -1.36 9.64
CA TYR A 18 14.83 -2.27 10.47
C TYR A 18 13.98 -2.93 11.57
N ARG A 19 12.69 -2.61 11.62
CA ARG A 19 11.78 -3.02 12.69
C ARG A 19 11.22 -4.41 12.48
N ARG A 20 11.14 -4.94 11.26
CA ARG A 20 10.64 -6.30 11.01
C ARG A 20 11.41 -7.34 11.84
N ASN A 21 10.69 -8.08 12.68
CA ASN A 21 11.22 -9.05 13.66
C ASN A 21 12.10 -8.48 14.79
N ASN A 22 12.37 -7.18 14.82
CA ASN A 22 13.25 -6.55 15.80
C ASN A 22 12.52 -5.52 16.68
N GLY A 23 11.86 -4.54 16.05
CA GLY A 23 11.10 -3.47 16.72
C GLY A 23 9.58 -3.60 16.59
N ALA A 24 9.10 -4.27 15.54
CA ALA A 24 7.70 -4.61 15.34
C ALA A 24 7.48 -6.09 15.69
N LEU A 25 6.63 -6.34 16.67
CA LEU A 25 6.34 -7.69 17.16
C LEU A 25 5.49 -8.49 16.17
N ASP A 26 5.70 -9.80 16.17
CA ASP A 26 4.96 -10.77 15.36
C ASP A 26 4.29 -11.77 16.29
N ILE A 27 2.96 -11.86 16.26
CA ILE A 27 2.19 -12.72 17.16
C ILE A 27 2.57 -14.21 17.04
N ARG A 28 3.12 -14.62 15.88
CA ARG A 28 3.58 -16.00 15.65
C ARG A 28 4.76 -16.39 16.55
N ARG A 29 5.46 -15.40 17.14
CA ARG A 29 6.54 -15.61 18.12
C ARG A 29 6.05 -15.49 19.58
N HIS A 30 4.77 -15.18 19.78
CA HIS A 30 4.13 -14.90 21.05
C HIS A 30 2.73 -15.52 21.08
N THR A 31 2.62 -16.82 20.80
CA THR A 31 1.33 -17.50 20.61
C THR A 31 0.44 -17.45 21.86
N ASP A 32 1.03 -17.38 23.06
CA ASP A 32 0.32 -17.19 24.33
C ASP A 32 -0.31 -15.79 24.48
N TRP A 33 -0.02 -14.86 23.56
CA TRP A 33 -0.57 -13.49 23.56
C TRP A 33 -1.76 -13.34 22.61
N VAL A 34 -2.15 -14.38 21.87
CA VAL A 34 -3.23 -14.29 20.86
C VAL A 34 -4.53 -13.78 21.49
N ILE A 35 -5.02 -14.42 22.55
CA ILE A 35 -6.27 -14.02 23.23
C ILE A 35 -6.15 -12.62 23.85
N PRO A 36 -5.11 -12.30 24.65
CA PRO A 36 -4.91 -10.93 25.14
C PRO A 36 -4.79 -9.86 24.04
N SER A 37 -4.14 -10.18 22.92
CA SER A 37 -4.03 -9.27 21.78
C SER A 37 -5.40 -9.03 21.17
N LEU A 38 -6.19 -10.07 20.89
CA LEU A 38 -7.54 -9.95 20.33
C LEU A 38 -8.54 -9.28 21.27
N ALA A 39 -8.25 -9.24 22.58
CA ALA A 39 -9.03 -8.50 23.56
C ALA A 39 -8.70 -6.99 23.60
N SER A 40 -7.63 -6.54 22.93
CA SER A 40 -7.27 -5.12 22.87
C SER A 40 -8.28 -4.33 22.02
N GLY A 41 -8.85 -3.25 22.56
CA GLY A 41 -9.80 -2.38 21.86
C GLY A 41 -9.18 -1.07 21.37
N SER A 42 -7.92 -0.81 21.73
CA SER A 42 -7.21 0.45 21.47
C SER A 42 -5.70 0.25 21.33
N VAL A 43 -5.00 1.29 20.86
CA VAL A 43 -3.54 1.33 20.81
C VAL A 43 -2.96 1.33 22.24
N GLU A 44 -3.66 1.93 23.19
CA GLU A 44 -3.32 1.94 24.61
C GLU A 44 -3.38 0.54 25.23
N ASP A 45 -4.39 -0.26 24.89
CA ASP A 45 -4.48 -1.66 25.35
C ASP A 45 -3.31 -2.49 24.80
N LYS A 46 -2.99 -2.34 23.50
CA LYS A 46 -1.81 -2.96 22.89
C LYS A 46 -0.53 -2.54 23.61
N ARG A 47 -0.40 -1.26 23.93
CA ARG A 47 0.75 -0.72 24.65
C ARG A 47 0.87 -1.34 26.05
N ALA A 48 -0.24 -1.41 26.79
CA ALA A 48 -0.29 -2.04 28.10
C ALA A 48 0.08 -3.52 28.03
N LEU A 49 -0.43 -4.25 27.03
CA LEU A 49 -0.09 -5.65 26.78
C LEU A 49 1.42 -5.83 26.57
N ILE A 50 2.02 -5.03 25.67
CA ILE A 50 3.46 -5.11 25.36
C ILE A 50 4.30 -4.81 26.61
N ARG A 51 3.98 -3.72 27.33
CA ARG A 51 4.72 -3.35 28.55
C ARG A 51 4.57 -4.36 29.68
N GLY A 52 3.42 -5.02 29.77
CA GLY A 52 3.13 -6.03 30.79
C GLY A 52 3.76 -7.41 30.51
N ARG A 53 3.98 -7.76 29.24
CA ARG A 53 4.46 -9.11 28.85
C ARG A 53 5.89 -9.15 28.30
N LYS A 54 6.41 -8.04 27.76
CA LYS A 54 7.81 -7.92 27.31
C LYS A 54 8.63 -7.17 28.35
N ALA A 55 9.47 -7.87 29.11
CA ALA A 55 10.32 -7.26 30.14
C ALA A 55 11.24 -6.16 29.57
N ASP A 56 11.79 -6.37 28.38
CA ASP A 56 12.70 -5.46 27.69
C ASP A 56 11.98 -4.58 26.65
N TRP A 57 10.69 -4.23 26.82
CA TRP A 57 9.92 -3.50 25.79
C TRP A 57 10.59 -2.19 25.30
N LYS A 58 11.42 -1.55 26.13
CA LYS A 58 12.20 -0.36 25.74
C LYS A 58 13.20 -0.65 24.62
N SER A 59 13.63 -1.90 24.43
CA SER A 59 14.49 -2.32 23.32
C SER A 59 13.83 -2.14 21.96
N LEU A 60 12.49 -2.03 21.89
CA LEU A 60 11.77 -1.77 20.64
C LEU A 60 12.05 -0.36 20.08
N PHE A 61 12.51 0.57 20.92
CA PHE A 61 12.83 1.95 20.51
C PHE A 61 14.14 2.08 19.76
N GLN A 62 15.03 1.09 19.83
CA GLN A 62 16.33 1.19 19.14
C GLN A 62 16.20 1.15 17.61
N TRP A 63 15.10 0.59 17.10
CA TRP A 63 14.88 0.38 15.67
C TRP A 63 14.02 1.48 15.08
N LYS A 64 14.61 2.33 14.23
CA LYS A 64 13.93 3.43 13.55
C LYS A 64 13.59 3.07 12.11
N GLU A 65 12.48 3.60 11.63
CA GLU A 65 12.17 3.65 10.20
C GLU A 65 12.95 4.79 9.54
N LYS A 66 13.28 4.59 8.26
CA LYS A 66 13.97 5.58 7.44
C LYS A 66 13.28 5.76 6.10
N ILE A 67 13.32 6.98 5.59
CA ILE A 67 12.91 7.31 4.22
C ILE A 67 14.14 7.81 3.48
N TRP A 68 14.48 7.13 2.39
CA TRP A 68 15.62 7.48 1.55
C TRP A 68 15.12 8.02 0.22
N ARG A 69 15.80 9.06 -0.28
CA ARG A 69 15.63 9.62 -1.61
C ARG A 69 16.84 9.28 -2.48
N PHE A 70 16.57 8.79 -3.68
CA PHE A 70 17.54 8.44 -4.70
C PHE A 70 17.32 9.29 -5.95
N GLU A 71 18.40 9.77 -6.55
CA GLU A 71 18.37 10.69 -7.69
C GLU A 71 19.39 10.24 -8.73
N ASP A 72 18.99 10.31 -10.00
CA ASP A 72 19.80 10.06 -11.19
C ASP A 72 19.76 11.36 -12.04
N PRO A 73 20.60 12.36 -11.71
CA PRO A 73 20.57 13.66 -12.36
C PRO A 73 21.15 13.63 -13.79
N ASN A 74 21.95 12.61 -14.13
CA ASN A 74 22.56 12.48 -15.45
C ASN A 74 21.70 11.63 -16.42
N ASP A 75 20.65 10.97 -15.91
CA ASP A 75 19.68 10.15 -16.64
C ASP A 75 20.34 8.93 -17.33
N ASP A 76 21.44 8.40 -16.77
CA ASP A 76 22.16 7.23 -17.29
C ASP A 76 21.57 5.89 -16.85
N GLY A 77 20.56 5.92 -15.97
CA GLY A 77 19.88 4.74 -15.43
C GLY A 77 20.44 4.25 -14.10
N HIS A 78 21.44 4.92 -13.54
CA HIS A 78 22.03 4.63 -12.24
C HIS A 78 21.83 5.79 -11.26
N PHE A 79 21.47 5.48 -10.02
CA PHE A 79 21.34 6.51 -8.99
C PHE A 79 22.72 7.00 -8.55
N ASP A 80 23.02 8.27 -8.80
CA ASP A 80 24.25 8.94 -8.39
C ASP A 80 24.19 9.46 -6.95
N LYS A 81 22.99 9.78 -6.47
CA LYS A 81 22.80 10.43 -5.17
C LYS A 81 21.82 9.66 -4.31
N LYS A 82 22.21 9.45 -3.05
CA LYS A 82 21.38 8.89 -1.97
C LYS A 82 21.36 9.87 -0.82
N SER A 83 20.18 10.32 -0.42
CA SER A 83 19.98 11.24 0.71
C SER A 83 18.92 10.72 1.67
N LEU A 84 19.13 10.98 2.97
CA LEU A 84 18.15 10.63 4.01
C LEU A 84 17.12 11.75 4.10
N PHE A 85 15.87 11.46 3.73
CA PHE A 85 14.76 12.39 3.85
C PHE A 85 14.26 12.46 5.30
N PHE A 86 14.07 11.31 5.95
CA PHE A 86 13.52 11.23 7.29
C PHE A 86 14.03 10.01 8.06
N GLU A 87 14.20 10.13 9.38
CA GLU A 87 14.49 9.02 10.31
C GLU A 87 13.68 9.19 11.60
N GLY A 88 12.95 8.16 12.02
CA GLY A 88 12.11 8.22 13.22
C GLY A 88 11.17 7.02 13.35
N LEU A 89 10.01 7.23 13.98
CA LEU A 89 8.91 6.25 14.10
C LEU A 89 9.35 4.94 14.76
N ASN A 90 9.50 4.98 16.08
CA ASN A 90 10.13 3.90 16.83
C ASN A 90 9.54 3.70 18.23
N THR A 91 8.22 3.80 18.40
CA THR A 91 7.60 3.48 19.69
C THR A 91 7.47 1.97 19.88
N GLU A 92 7.06 1.53 21.07
CA GLU A 92 6.76 0.12 21.36
C GLU A 92 5.57 -0.44 20.58
N VAL A 93 4.66 0.42 20.11
CA VAL A 93 3.49 0.03 19.32
C VAL A 93 3.69 0.22 17.81
N THR A 94 4.78 0.89 17.42
CA THR A 94 5.03 1.25 16.02
C THR A 94 5.24 0.00 15.15
N GLY A 95 4.53 -0.06 14.04
CA GLY A 95 4.66 -1.13 13.03
C GLY A 95 5.83 -0.89 12.09
N LEU A 96 5.63 -1.30 10.84
CA LEU A 96 6.54 -1.02 9.71
C LEU A 96 6.05 0.22 8.95
N ALA A 97 6.98 1.03 8.41
CA ALA A 97 6.60 2.04 7.41
C ALA A 97 6.34 1.33 6.08
N GLY A 98 5.11 0.85 5.89
CA GLY A 98 4.73 -0.07 4.82
C GLY A 98 4.59 0.59 3.46
N GLY A 99 4.23 1.87 3.41
CA GLY A 99 3.94 2.59 2.17
C GLY A 99 4.33 4.05 2.24
N ILE A 100 4.53 4.65 1.06
CA ILE A 100 4.89 6.05 0.89
C ILE A 100 4.27 6.62 -0.38
N LEU A 101 3.77 7.84 -0.28
CA LEU A 101 3.38 8.70 -1.39
C LEU A 101 4.12 10.02 -1.20
N PHE A 102 4.89 10.43 -2.21
CA PHE A 102 5.65 11.68 -2.14
C PHE A 102 5.09 12.68 -3.14
N ARG A 103 4.67 13.84 -2.66
CA ARG A 103 4.13 14.92 -3.50
C ARG A 103 4.70 16.25 -3.05
N ASP A 104 5.19 17.02 -4.01
CA ASP A 104 5.91 18.28 -3.78
C ASP A 104 7.09 18.10 -2.82
N ASN A 105 6.98 18.59 -1.58
CA ASN A 105 7.95 18.46 -0.51
C ASN A 105 7.40 17.64 0.68
N THR A 106 6.35 16.86 0.46
CA THR A 106 5.62 16.13 1.50
C THR A 106 5.59 14.63 1.22
N ALA A 107 5.98 13.83 2.22
CA ALA A 107 5.76 12.39 2.26
C ALA A 107 4.51 12.06 3.09
N TYR A 108 3.57 11.36 2.48
CA TYR A 108 2.47 10.68 3.16
C TYR A 108 2.91 9.24 3.45
N VAL A 109 2.92 8.85 4.72
CA VAL A 109 3.57 7.60 5.16
C VAL A 109 2.61 6.80 6.01
N THR A 110 2.42 5.54 5.64
CA THR A 110 1.66 4.58 6.43
C THR A 110 2.58 3.89 7.42
N CYS A 111 2.38 4.11 8.72
CA CYS A 111 3.16 3.45 9.76
C CYS A 111 2.34 3.36 11.04
N ILE A 112 1.84 2.15 11.36
CA ILE A 112 1.05 1.90 12.57
C ILE A 112 1.70 2.59 13.78
N PRO A 113 0.93 3.30 14.63
CA PRO A 113 -0.52 3.42 14.61
C PRO A 113 -1.08 4.58 13.76
N ASP A 114 -0.24 5.23 12.95
CA ASP A 114 -0.52 6.55 12.37
C ASP A 114 -0.47 6.56 10.83
N MET A 115 -1.38 7.33 10.22
CA MET A 115 -1.20 7.87 8.88
C MET A 115 -0.54 9.24 9.01
N LEU A 116 0.67 9.38 8.46
CA LEU A 116 1.55 10.51 8.73
C LEU A 116 1.71 11.41 7.50
N LYS A 117 1.87 12.70 7.74
CA LYS A 117 2.31 13.71 6.77
C LYS A 117 3.62 14.30 7.25
N ILE A 118 4.69 14.08 6.50
CA ILE A 118 6.05 14.53 6.81
C ILE A 118 6.47 15.53 5.73
N THR A 119 6.62 16.80 6.09
CA THR A 119 6.93 17.88 5.14
C THR A 119 8.34 18.39 5.37
N ASP A 120 9.03 18.68 4.27
CA ASP A 120 10.24 19.49 4.22
C ASP A 120 9.82 20.96 4.06
N THR A 121 9.90 21.73 5.15
CA THR A 121 9.37 23.11 5.19
C THR A 121 10.36 24.17 4.73
N ASP A 122 11.65 23.87 4.69
CA ASP A 122 12.70 24.82 4.31
C ASP A 122 13.38 24.51 2.96
N GLY A 123 13.08 23.36 2.36
CA GLY A 123 13.56 22.94 1.05
C GLY A 123 14.98 22.34 1.06
N ASP A 124 15.51 21.97 2.23
CA ASP A 124 16.84 21.35 2.34
C ASP A 124 16.87 19.87 1.88
N GLY A 125 15.70 19.32 1.58
CA GLY A 125 15.51 17.95 1.17
C GLY A 125 15.33 16.96 2.32
N ARG A 126 15.03 17.43 3.53
CA ARG A 126 14.75 16.64 4.74
C ARG A 126 13.39 17.01 5.31
N GLY A 127 12.62 15.99 5.67
CA GLY A 127 11.36 16.20 6.37
C GLY A 127 11.58 16.65 7.81
N ASP A 128 11.12 17.85 8.15
CA ASP A 128 11.31 18.51 9.44
C ASP A 128 10.00 18.69 10.24
N LYS A 129 8.84 18.68 9.57
CA LYS A 129 7.52 18.78 10.19
C LYS A 129 6.73 17.49 10.02
N THR A 130 6.37 16.84 11.13
CA THR A 130 5.53 15.63 11.15
C THR A 130 4.15 15.94 11.73
N GLU A 131 3.10 15.57 10.99
CA GLU A 131 1.70 15.72 11.37
C GLU A 131 1.00 14.35 11.29
N VAL A 132 0.09 14.08 12.23
CA VAL A 132 -0.75 12.88 12.23
C VAL A 132 -2.08 13.21 11.56
N LEU A 133 -2.38 12.54 10.45
CA LEU A 133 -3.65 12.69 9.73
C LEU A 133 -4.75 11.88 10.40
N ALA A 134 -4.45 10.63 10.73
CA ALA A 134 -5.33 9.72 11.47
C ALA A 134 -4.50 8.76 12.33
N THR A 135 -5.04 8.39 13.50
CA THR A 135 -4.39 7.47 14.45
C THR A 135 -5.40 6.45 14.99
N GLY A 136 -4.91 5.33 15.51
CA GLY A 136 -5.75 4.24 16.04
C GLY A 136 -5.69 2.95 15.23
N PHE A 137 -4.69 2.83 14.35
CA PHE A 137 -4.48 1.64 13.53
C PHE A 137 -3.64 0.59 14.24
N GLY A 138 -3.88 -0.68 13.93
CA GLY A 138 -3.06 -1.79 14.40
C GLY A 138 -3.15 -2.03 15.90
N ILE A 139 -4.37 -2.11 16.42
CA ILE A 139 -4.66 -2.33 17.86
C ILE A 139 -4.30 -3.75 18.33
N HIS A 140 -4.07 -4.68 17.41
CA HIS A 140 -3.55 -6.01 17.67
C HIS A 140 -2.07 -6.12 17.25
N ILE A 141 -1.34 -7.09 17.81
CA ILE A 141 0.03 -7.39 17.38
C ILE A 141 0.01 -8.03 15.98
N GLY A 142 -0.86 -9.03 15.79
CA GLY A 142 -1.11 -9.69 14.51
C GLY A 142 0.12 -10.31 13.83
N TYR A 143 -0.07 -10.78 12.60
CA TYR A 143 1.01 -11.32 11.78
C TYR A 143 1.97 -10.19 11.36
N GLY A 144 3.27 -10.46 11.43
CA GLY A 144 4.30 -9.51 11.00
C GLY A 144 4.22 -9.22 9.50
N GLY A 145 4.02 -7.94 9.13
CA GLY A 145 3.81 -7.50 7.74
C GLY A 145 2.36 -7.14 7.40
N HIS A 146 1.38 -7.49 8.25
CA HIS A 146 -0.02 -7.05 8.10
C HIS A 146 -0.19 -5.61 8.61
N ASP A 147 0.72 -4.74 8.21
CA ASP A 147 0.80 -3.36 8.66
C ASP A 147 -0.08 -2.44 7.78
N MET A 148 0.14 -1.12 7.85
CA MET A 148 -0.54 -0.16 6.97
C MET A 148 0.28 0.09 5.70
N HIS A 149 -0.39 0.19 4.55
CA HIS A 149 0.30 0.24 3.26
C HIS A 149 -0.42 1.11 2.21
N GLY A 150 0.20 1.22 1.03
CA GLY A 150 -0.34 1.80 -0.19
C GLY A 150 -0.99 3.19 -0.12
N PRO A 151 -0.39 4.20 0.54
CA PRO A 151 -0.93 5.55 0.46
C PRO A 151 -0.96 6.02 -1.00
N THR A 152 -2.12 6.48 -1.47
CA THR A 152 -2.35 6.87 -2.87
C THR A 152 -3.25 8.10 -2.92
N MET A 153 -2.94 9.06 -3.79
CA MET A 153 -3.85 10.16 -4.09
C MET A 153 -4.94 9.66 -5.04
N GLY A 154 -6.19 9.71 -4.60
CA GLY A 154 -7.36 9.37 -5.41
C GLY A 154 -7.66 10.45 -6.46
N TYR A 155 -8.50 10.09 -7.43
CA TYR A 155 -8.96 11.02 -8.48
C TYR A 155 -9.77 12.21 -7.96
N ASP A 156 -10.27 12.09 -6.73
CA ASP A 156 -11.02 13.09 -5.96
C ASP A 156 -10.11 14.02 -5.13
N GLY A 157 -8.79 13.81 -5.15
CA GLY A 157 -7.84 14.61 -4.37
C GLY A 157 -7.72 14.19 -2.90
N ARG A 158 -8.33 13.07 -2.51
CA ARG A 158 -8.22 12.49 -1.17
C ARG A 158 -7.05 11.51 -1.08
N ILE A 159 -6.52 11.33 0.12
CA ILE A 159 -5.49 10.33 0.40
C ILE A 159 -6.17 9.03 0.79
N TYR A 160 -5.88 7.95 0.06
CA TYR A 160 -6.34 6.59 0.34
C TYR A 160 -5.19 5.75 0.87
N TRP A 161 -5.46 4.79 1.75
CA TRP A 161 -4.47 3.81 2.23
C TRP A 161 -5.16 2.57 2.79
N THR A 162 -4.39 1.54 3.11
CA THR A 162 -4.90 0.30 3.69
C THR A 162 -4.26 -0.07 5.03
N ILE A 163 -4.90 -1.00 5.73
CA ILE A 163 -4.31 -1.80 6.80
C ILE A 163 -4.70 -3.27 6.65
N GLY A 164 -3.77 -4.16 7.00
CA GLY A 164 -4.11 -5.55 7.29
C GLY A 164 -4.98 -5.74 8.54
N ASP A 165 -5.23 -6.99 8.89
CA ASP A 165 -6.19 -7.44 9.89
C ASP A 165 -5.78 -7.25 11.36
N LYS A 166 -4.84 -6.33 11.61
CA LYS A 166 -4.46 -5.91 12.97
C LYS A 166 -5.51 -5.04 13.65
N GLY A 167 -6.64 -4.77 12.99
CA GLY A 167 -7.74 -4.00 13.55
C GLY A 167 -7.46 -2.51 13.66
N PHE A 168 -8.52 -1.73 13.84
CA PHE A 168 -8.42 -0.30 14.04
C PHE A 168 -9.56 0.25 14.91
N SER A 169 -9.25 1.32 15.63
CA SER A 169 -10.18 2.08 16.48
C SER A 169 -9.81 3.56 16.34
N VAL A 170 -10.38 4.20 15.32
CA VAL A 170 -10.02 5.57 14.92
C VAL A 170 -11.09 6.54 15.40
N ARG A 171 -10.67 7.65 16.01
CA ARG A 171 -11.53 8.81 16.23
C ARG A 171 -11.18 9.87 15.19
N SER A 172 -12.12 10.24 14.33
CA SER A 172 -11.89 11.30 13.34
C SER A 172 -11.76 12.67 14.02
N ARG A 173 -11.27 13.66 13.27
CA ARG A 173 -11.15 15.04 13.76
C ARG A 173 -12.50 15.66 14.11
N GLU A 174 -13.54 15.21 13.42
CA GLU A 174 -14.94 15.60 13.61
C GLU A 174 -15.60 14.86 14.81
N GLY A 175 -14.86 13.95 15.44
CA GLY A 175 -15.28 13.27 16.67
C GLY A 175 -15.99 11.92 16.48
N ALA A 176 -16.26 11.51 15.23
CA ALA A 176 -16.82 10.20 14.91
C ALA A 176 -15.86 9.07 15.30
N VAL A 177 -16.39 7.94 15.73
CA VAL A 177 -15.60 6.77 16.16
C VAL A 177 -15.85 5.61 15.21
N PHE A 178 -14.78 5.08 14.64
CA PHE A 178 -14.77 3.94 13.74
C PHE A 178 -14.04 2.79 14.43
N HIS A 179 -14.80 1.83 14.95
CA HIS A 179 -14.26 0.73 15.77
C HIS A 179 -14.48 -0.63 15.09
N TYR A 180 -13.41 -1.14 14.48
CA TYR A 180 -13.38 -2.39 13.72
C TYR A 180 -12.18 -3.22 14.17
N PRO A 181 -12.26 -3.84 15.36
CA PRO A 181 -11.11 -4.50 15.96
C PRO A 181 -10.64 -5.71 15.15
N TYR A 182 -11.53 -6.35 14.39
CA TYR A 182 -11.22 -7.63 13.74
C TYR A 182 -11.13 -7.54 12.22
N HIS A 183 -10.86 -6.35 11.68
CA HIS A 183 -10.88 -6.12 10.24
C HIS A 183 -9.58 -5.46 9.77
N GLY A 184 -9.11 -5.83 8.58
CA GLY A 184 -8.35 -4.93 7.72
C GLY A 184 -9.31 -4.06 6.91
N GLY A 185 -8.78 -3.01 6.29
CA GLY A 185 -9.62 -2.05 5.58
C GLY A 185 -8.84 -1.12 4.66
N MET A 186 -9.62 -0.37 3.87
CA MET A 186 -9.20 0.75 3.05
C MET A 186 -9.89 2.00 3.57
N PHE A 187 -9.15 3.10 3.61
CA PHE A 187 -9.58 4.36 4.22
C PHE A 187 -9.36 5.51 3.26
N ARG A 188 -10.02 6.64 3.52
CA ARG A 188 -9.67 7.91 2.89
C ARG A 188 -9.85 9.09 3.84
N CYS A 189 -9.12 10.16 3.59
CA CYS A 189 -9.35 11.47 4.20
C CYS A 189 -8.85 12.59 3.27
N GLU A 190 -9.18 13.83 3.60
CA GLU A 190 -8.56 14.99 2.95
C GLU A 190 -7.05 15.03 3.24
N PRO A 191 -6.23 15.70 2.40
CA PRO A 191 -4.78 15.83 2.61
C PRO A 191 -4.36 16.52 3.92
N ASP A 192 -5.30 17.15 4.63
CA ASP A 192 -5.11 17.74 5.95
C ASP A 192 -5.53 16.81 7.10
N GLY A 193 -6.21 15.68 6.83
CA GLY A 193 -6.70 14.70 7.79
C GLY A 193 -8.18 14.84 8.18
N SER A 194 -8.89 15.84 7.65
CA SER A 194 -10.34 15.97 7.82
C SER A 194 -11.15 14.98 6.97
N ASN A 195 -12.43 14.82 7.28
CA ASN A 195 -13.37 13.94 6.56
C ASN A 195 -12.86 12.50 6.44
N PHE A 196 -12.39 11.92 7.55
CA PHE A 196 -11.96 10.53 7.59
C PHE A 196 -13.14 9.57 7.37
N GLU A 197 -12.93 8.59 6.49
CA GLU A 197 -13.91 7.57 6.15
C GLU A 197 -13.27 6.16 6.07
N VAL A 198 -14.03 5.15 6.50
CA VAL A 198 -13.74 3.74 6.20
C VAL A 198 -14.38 3.43 4.85
N PHE A 199 -13.56 3.35 3.80
CA PHE A 199 -14.03 3.13 2.43
C PHE A 199 -14.44 1.66 2.21
N ALA A 200 -13.63 0.72 2.70
CA ALA A 200 -13.93 -0.71 2.66
C ALA A 200 -13.33 -1.42 3.88
N HIS A 201 -13.90 -2.57 4.26
CA HIS A 201 -13.42 -3.37 5.37
C HIS A 201 -13.54 -4.87 5.13
N GLY A 202 -13.15 -5.64 6.15
CA GLY A 202 -13.14 -7.10 6.08
C GLY A 202 -12.02 -7.64 5.21
N LEU A 203 -10.96 -6.87 4.99
CA LEU A 203 -9.75 -7.29 4.26
C LEU A 203 -8.77 -7.99 5.23
N ARG A 204 -7.82 -8.77 4.71
CA ARG A 204 -6.81 -9.48 5.52
C ARG A 204 -5.46 -8.78 5.56
N ASN A 205 -4.80 -8.61 4.44
CA ASN A 205 -3.50 -7.96 4.27
C ASN A 205 -3.36 -7.40 2.83
N PRO A 206 -4.14 -6.36 2.50
CA PRO A 206 -4.02 -5.63 1.24
C PRO A 206 -2.80 -4.69 1.30
N GLN A 207 -1.70 -5.07 0.62
CA GLN A 207 -0.44 -4.32 0.69
C GLN A 207 -0.39 -3.10 -0.23
N GLU A 208 -1.06 -3.11 -1.37
CA GLU A 208 -1.08 -1.96 -2.26
C GLU A 208 -2.45 -1.85 -2.93
N LEU A 209 -2.76 -0.66 -3.41
CA LEU A 209 -4.03 -0.33 -4.04
C LEU A 209 -3.80 0.51 -5.28
N ALA A 210 -4.64 0.29 -6.30
CA ALA A 210 -4.58 1.04 -7.54
C ALA A 210 -5.98 1.23 -8.10
N TYR A 211 -6.16 2.25 -8.93
CA TYR A 211 -7.39 2.47 -9.66
C TYR A 211 -7.12 2.55 -11.16
N ASP A 212 -8.13 2.15 -11.93
CA ASP A 212 -8.06 2.23 -13.40
C ASP A 212 -8.25 3.66 -13.91
N GLU A 213 -8.29 3.84 -15.24
CA GLU A 213 -8.48 5.13 -15.90
C GLU A 213 -9.85 5.78 -15.62
N TYR A 214 -10.78 5.03 -15.06
CA TYR A 214 -12.15 5.46 -14.73
C TYR A 214 -12.35 5.69 -13.22
N GLY A 215 -11.33 5.46 -12.39
CA GLY A 215 -11.42 5.63 -10.94
C GLY A 215 -11.96 4.42 -10.19
N ASN A 216 -12.05 3.24 -10.82
CA ASN A 216 -12.47 2.01 -10.14
C ASN A 216 -11.32 1.49 -9.26
N TRP A 217 -11.59 1.27 -7.97
CA TRP A 217 -10.57 0.82 -7.01
C TRP A 217 -10.38 -0.69 -7.00
N PHE A 218 -9.13 -1.12 -7.02
CA PHE A 218 -8.75 -2.52 -6.95
C PHE A 218 -7.63 -2.76 -5.94
N ILE A 219 -7.66 -3.93 -5.31
CA ILE A 219 -6.60 -4.43 -4.44
C ILE A 219 -6.34 -5.92 -4.70
N VAL A 220 -5.18 -6.40 -4.27
CA VAL A 220 -4.89 -7.83 -4.15
C VAL A 220 -4.63 -8.14 -2.68
N ASP A 221 -5.46 -9.01 -2.10
CA ASP A 221 -5.44 -9.37 -0.68
C ASP A 221 -4.80 -10.75 -0.46
N ASN A 222 -4.00 -10.89 0.60
CA ASN A 222 -3.33 -12.17 0.91
C ASN A 222 -4.30 -13.21 1.53
N ASP A 223 -3.92 -14.49 1.51
CA ASP A 223 -4.69 -15.66 1.94
C ASP A 223 -4.55 -15.96 3.44
N GLY A 224 -5.36 -16.81 4.05
CA GLY A 224 -5.30 -17.14 5.49
C GLY A 224 -4.22 -18.14 5.92
N ASP A 225 -3.44 -18.69 5.00
CA ASP A 225 -2.57 -19.87 5.19
C ASP A 225 -3.34 -21.17 5.52
N PHE A 226 -4.59 -21.33 5.06
CA PHE A 226 -5.45 -22.50 5.35
C PHE A 226 -5.70 -23.42 4.13
N GLY A 227 -5.07 -23.13 2.99
CA GLY A 227 -5.40 -23.74 1.70
C GLY A 227 -6.49 -22.98 0.93
N ASP A 228 -6.95 -21.84 1.49
CA ASP A 228 -7.55 -20.77 0.69
C ASP A 228 -6.50 -20.10 -0.21
N ARG A 229 -6.91 -19.06 -0.93
CA ARG A 229 -6.05 -18.36 -1.88
C ARG A 229 -6.21 -16.85 -1.71
N GLU A 230 -5.21 -16.14 -2.17
CA GLU A 230 -5.22 -14.69 -2.32
C GLU A 230 -6.32 -14.25 -3.27
N ARG A 231 -6.73 -13.01 -3.15
CA ARG A 231 -7.98 -12.52 -3.75
C ARG A 231 -7.77 -11.18 -4.43
N PHE A 232 -8.19 -11.09 -5.69
CA PHE A 232 -8.29 -9.83 -6.41
C PHE A 232 -9.68 -9.22 -6.25
N HIS A 233 -9.76 -8.02 -5.69
CA HIS A 233 -11.02 -7.36 -5.37
C HIS A 233 -11.23 -6.09 -6.19
N TYR A 234 -12.48 -5.84 -6.58
CA TYR A 234 -13.00 -4.50 -6.89
C TYR A 234 -13.70 -3.96 -5.66
N LEU A 235 -13.31 -2.75 -5.23
CA LEU A 235 -13.82 -2.13 -4.00
C LEU A 235 -14.73 -0.95 -4.32
N LEU A 236 -15.93 -1.01 -3.79
CA LEU A 236 -16.87 0.11 -3.70
C LEU A 236 -16.91 0.64 -2.27
N GLU A 237 -17.37 1.88 -2.11
CA GLU A 237 -17.63 2.44 -0.79
C GLU A 237 -18.62 1.56 -0.01
N GLY A 238 -18.26 1.21 1.23
CA GLY A 238 -19.05 0.32 2.10
C GLY A 238 -18.82 -1.18 1.87
N THR A 239 -17.85 -1.56 1.04
CA THR A 239 -17.53 -2.98 0.80
C THR A 239 -17.11 -3.71 2.08
N ASP A 240 -17.71 -4.87 2.36
CA ASP A 240 -17.20 -5.88 3.30
C ASP A 240 -16.77 -7.13 2.52
N THR A 241 -15.47 -7.43 2.51
CA THR A 241 -14.98 -8.65 1.84
C THR A 241 -15.04 -9.91 2.72
N GLY A 242 -15.56 -9.77 3.95
CA GLY A 242 -15.92 -10.87 4.82
C GLY A 242 -14.87 -11.29 5.84
N TRP A 243 -13.55 -11.10 5.60
CA TRP A 243 -12.50 -11.56 6.52
C TRP A 243 -12.65 -11.00 7.93
N ARG A 244 -12.32 -11.82 8.93
CA ARG A 244 -12.18 -11.41 10.33
C ARG A 244 -10.89 -11.95 10.91
N ALA A 245 -10.12 -11.08 11.58
CA ALA A 245 -8.82 -11.41 12.18
C ALA A 245 -8.86 -12.61 13.14
N THR A 246 -10.01 -12.84 13.79
CA THR A 246 -10.18 -14.00 14.70
C THR A 246 -10.10 -15.34 13.97
N TRP A 247 -10.36 -15.38 12.67
CA TRP A 247 -10.25 -16.59 11.85
C TRP A 247 -8.80 -16.99 11.58
N GLN A 248 -7.86 -16.03 11.56
CA GLN A 248 -6.42 -16.29 11.37
C GLN A 248 -5.83 -17.26 12.39
N TYR A 249 -6.44 -17.35 13.57
CA TYR A 249 -5.97 -18.15 14.69
C TYR A 249 -6.78 -19.43 14.89
N ARG A 250 -7.78 -19.67 14.02
CA ARG A 250 -8.54 -20.92 14.01
C ARG A 250 -7.84 -21.92 13.09
N SER A 251 -7.92 -23.22 13.39
CA SER A 251 -7.52 -24.32 12.50
C SER A 251 -6.04 -24.42 12.02
N ASN A 252 -5.15 -23.48 12.36
CA ASN A 252 -3.72 -23.62 12.06
C ASN A 252 -3.04 -24.56 13.07
N ARG A 253 -2.23 -25.54 12.60
CA ARG A 253 -1.43 -26.42 13.49
C ARG A 253 -0.49 -25.63 14.41
N LYS A 254 -0.05 -24.43 14.03
CA LYS A 254 0.77 -23.54 14.87
C LYS A 254 0.01 -22.93 16.06
N PHE A 255 -1.32 -22.85 15.97
CA PHE A 255 -2.21 -22.35 17.02
C PHE A 255 -3.19 -23.45 17.45
N ALA A 256 -2.72 -24.71 17.49
CA ALA A 256 -3.58 -25.90 17.63
C ALA A 256 -4.52 -25.87 18.85
N GLU A 257 -4.16 -25.17 19.92
CA GLU A 257 -5.01 -24.96 21.12
C GLU A 257 -6.27 -24.12 20.84
N HIS A 258 -6.30 -23.40 19.72
CA HIS A 258 -7.42 -22.58 19.24
C HIS A 258 -8.08 -23.20 17.98
N GLY A 259 -7.80 -24.49 17.72
CA GLY A 259 -8.36 -25.25 16.60
C GLY A 259 -9.89 -25.43 16.67
N GLY A 260 -10.50 -25.77 15.54
CA GLY A 260 -11.95 -26.02 15.45
C GLY A 260 -12.57 -25.45 14.18
N TYR A 261 -13.87 -25.14 14.26
CA TYR A 261 -14.65 -24.51 13.18
C TYR A 261 -14.04 -23.16 12.78
N ASN A 262 -13.77 -23.00 11.48
CA ASN A 262 -13.32 -21.75 10.87
C ASN A 262 -14.35 -21.32 9.81
N PRO A 263 -15.18 -20.28 10.07
CA PRO A 263 -16.23 -19.84 9.14
C PRO A 263 -15.69 -19.49 7.75
N TRP A 264 -14.51 -18.86 7.69
CA TRP A 264 -13.85 -18.50 6.43
C TRP A 264 -13.75 -19.68 5.46
N MET A 265 -13.31 -20.82 6.00
CA MET A 265 -13.08 -22.04 5.23
C MET A 265 -14.36 -22.86 5.08
N ALA A 266 -15.12 -23.02 6.16
CA ALA A 266 -16.29 -23.87 6.20
C ALA A 266 -17.42 -23.36 5.29
N ASP A 267 -17.63 -22.04 5.30
CA ASP A 267 -18.68 -21.39 4.51
C ASP A 267 -18.17 -20.97 3.12
N GLY A 268 -16.90 -21.24 2.79
CA GLY A 268 -16.31 -20.95 1.48
C GLY A 268 -16.15 -19.47 1.15
N LEU A 269 -16.10 -18.59 2.15
CA LEU A 269 -16.09 -17.12 1.99
C LEU A 269 -14.87 -16.58 1.21
N TRP A 270 -13.81 -17.37 1.11
CA TRP A 270 -12.60 -17.04 0.34
C TRP A 270 -12.76 -17.20 -1.17
N LYS A 271 -13.79 -17.90 -1.63
CA LYS A 271 -13.99 -18.17 -3.05
C LYS A 271 -14.49 -16.89 -3.73
N PRO A 272 -14.20 -16.72 -5.04
CA PRO A 272 -14.98 -15.81 -5.87
C PRO A 272 -16.45 -16.21 -5.84
N HIS A 273 -17.32 -15.36 -6.40
CA HIS A 273 -18.77 -15.57 -6.32
C HIS A 273 -19.19 -17.03 -6.58
N PHE A 274 -20.02 -17.57 -5.68
CA PHE A 274 -20.57 -18.92 -5.79
C PHE A 274 -22.02 -18.98 -5.30
N ASP A 275 -22.78 -19.94 -5.81
CA ASP A 275 -24.17 -20.14 -5.42
C ASP A 275 -24.28 -20.49 -3.93
N GLY A 276 -25.10 -19.72 -3.20
CA GLY A 276 -25.29 -19.88 -1.77
C GLY A 276 -24.32 -19.08 -0.90
N GLN A 277 -23.48 -18.22 -1.48
CA GLN A 277 -22.66 -17.29 -0.68
C GLN A 277 -23.54 -16.39 0.21
N PRO A 278 -23.06 -15.98 1.40
CA PRO A 278 -23.77 -15.00 2.21
C PRO A 278 -23.92 -13.66 1.49
N ALA A 279 -25.12 -13.07 1.51
CA ALA A 279 -25.40 -11.83 0.79
C ALA A 279 -24.75 -10.57 1.39
N TYR A 280 -24.16 -10.66 2.58
CA TYR A 280 -23.55 -9.52 3.27
C TYR A 280 -22.12 -9.22 2.81
N ILE A 281 -21.48 -10.13 2.04
CA ILE A 281 -20.12 -9.94 1.54
C ILE A 281 -20.10 -9.52 0.08
N THR A 282 -19.11 -8.72 -0.28
CA THR A 282 -18.68 -8.51 -1.67
C THR A 282 -17.56 -9.52 -1.97
N PRO A 283 -17.80 -10.54 -2.82
CA PRO A 283 -16.79 -11.55 -3.11
C PRO A 283 -15.64 -10.97 -3.96
N ALA A 284 -14.51 -11.68 -3.97
CA ALA A 284 -13.42 -11.38 -4.89
C ALA A 284 -13.85 -11.57 -6.35
N ILE A 285 -13.24 -10.81 -7.27
CA ILE A 285 -13.35 -11.06 -8.71
C ILE A 285 -12.80 -12.45 -9.04
N SER A 286 -11.65 -12.77 -8.47
CA SER A 286 -10.94 -14.02 -8.70
C SER A 286 -9.95 -14.30 -7.57
N ASN A 287 -9.56 -15.58 -7.45
CA ASN A 287 -8.43 -15.95 -6.60
C ASN A 287 -7.12 -15.71 -7.35
N TYR A 288 -6.29 -14.83 -6.80
CA TYR A 288 -5.09 -14.26 -7.41
C TYR A 288 -4.39 -13.36 -6.37
N SER A 289 -3.08 -13.31 -6.19
CA SER A 289 -1.89 -13.98 -6.77
C SER A 289 -1.10 -14.60 -5.61
N ASP A 290 -0.08 -15.46 -5.79
CA ASP A 290 0.68 -16.03 -4.64
C ASP A 290 1.61 -14.97 -4.00
N GLY A 291 1.33 -14.58 -2.76
CA GLY A 291 2.09 -13.59 -1.99
C GLY A 291 2.17 -12.19 -2.61
N PRO A 292 1.05 -11.51 -2.90
CA PRO A 292 1.02 -10.21 -3.54
C PRO A 292 1.55 -9.14 -2.60
N CYS A 293 2.42 -8.27 -3.12
CA CYS A 293 3.00 -7.15 -2.38
C CYS A 293 2.76 -5.83 -3.11
N GLY A 294 3.53 -5.55 -4.16
CA GLY A 294 3.40 -4.34 -4.96
C GLY A 294 2.20 -4.40 -5.89
N PHE A 295 1.48 -3.29 -6.08
CA PHE A 295 0.36 -3.20 -7.02
C PHE A 295 0.29 -1.80 -7.65
N ALA A 296 0.19 -1.72 -8.99
CA ALA A 296 0.13 -0.45 -9.70
C ALA A 296 -0.63 -0.59 -11.02
N TYR A 297 -1.27 0.49 -11.45
CA TYR A 297 -1.93 0.58 -12.75
C TYR A 297 -1.09 1.41 -13.73
N ASN A 298 -1.03 0.99 -15.00
CA ASN A 298 -0.38 1.79 -16.02
C ASN A 298 -1.12 3.12 -16.19
N PRO A 299 -0.47 4.28 -15.99
CA PRO A 299 -1.11 5.59 -16.05
C PRO A 299 -1.54 6.00 -17.47
N GLY A 300 -1.30 5.18 -18.49
CA GLY A 300 -1.78 5.37 -19.86
C GLY A 300 -0.64 5.52 -20.87
N THR A 301 0.46 6.15 -20.48
CA THR A 301 1.62 6.35 -21.37
C THR A 301 2.87 5.56 -20.96
N ALA A 302 2.82 4.83 -19.85
CA ALA A 302 3.97 4.10 -19.35
C ALA A 302 4.25 2.84 -20.17
N LEU A 303 5.52 2.41 -20.17
CA LEU A 303 6.03 1.29 -20.95
C LEU A 303 5.70 1.47 -22.45
N ASN A 304 5.15 0.45 -23.10
CA ASN A 304 4.73 0.46 -24.51
C ASN A 304 3.24 0.12 -24.65
N GLU A 305 2.72 0.20 -25.87
CA GLU A 305 1.30 -0.04 -26.20
C GLU A 305 0.78 -1.39 -25.70
N LYS A 306 1.62 -2.44 -25.68
CA LYS A 306 1.27 -3.76 -25.14
C LYS A 306 0.74 -3.67 -23.71
N TYR A 307 1.33 -2.82 -22.88
CA TYR A 307 1.04 -2.72 -21.46
C TYR A 307 0.09 -1.58 -21.10
N GLN A 308 -0.49 -0.89 -22.08
CA GLN A 308 -1.55 0.07 -21.80
C GLN A 308 -2.70 -0.64 -21.10
N ARG A 309 -3.29 0.06 -20.13
CA ARG A 309 -4.43 -0.40 -19.34
C ARG A 309 -4.20 -1.68 -18.52
N HIS A 310 -2.94 -1.99 -18.22
CA HIS A 310 -2.59 -3.13 -17.38
C HIS A 310 -2.37 -2.72 -15.93
N PHE A 311 -2.86 -3.57 -15.04
CA PHE A 311 -2.36 -3.66 -13.67
C PHE A 311 -1.09 -4.50 -13.66
N PHE A 312 -0.22 -4.18 -12.70
CA PHE A 312 0.99 -4.91 -12.38
C PHE A 312 0.95 -5.31 -10.92
N VAL A 313 1.29 -6.56 -10.60
CA VAL A 313 1.41 -7.05 -9.22
C VAL A 313 2.75 -7.76 -9.04
N THR A 314 3.37 -7.62 -7.87
CA THR A 314 4.57 -8.38 -7.52
C THR A 314 4.26 -9.52 -6.57
N GLU A 315 4.93 -10.65 -6.79
CA GLU A 315 4.81 -11.85 -5.97
C GLU A 315 6.07 -12.04 -5.11
N PHE A 316 5.86 -12.12 -3.80
CA PHE A 316 6.88 -12.45 -2.82
C PHE A 316 6.49 -13.73 -2.09
N PRO A 317 7.34 -14.78 -2.09
CA PRO A 317 8.70 -14.84 -2.61
C PRO A 317 8.78 -15.30 -4.08
N GLY A 318 7.65 -15.38 -4.80
CA GLY A 318 7.53 -15.97 -6.15
C GLY A 318 8.39 -15.33 -7.25
N LYS A 319 8.85 -14.09 -7.03
CA LYS A 319 9.73 -13.30 -7.92
C LYS A 319 9.15 -12.97 -9.28
N ASN A 320 7.83 -13.03 -9.43
CA ASN A 320 7.15 -12.57 -10.63
C ASN A 320 6.69 -11.13 -10.44
N VAL A 321 6.75 -10.38 -11.53
CA VAL A 321 5.89 -9.23 -11.76
C VAL A 321 4.87 -9.68 -12.81
N ARG A 322 3.62 -9.86 -12.39
CA ARG A 322 2.53 -10.24 -13.30
C ARG A 322 1.82 -9.00 -13.80
N ALA A 323 1.27 -9.11 -15.01
CA ALA A 323 0.45 -8.08 -15.62
C ALA A 323 -0.88 -8.67 -16.08
N PHE A 324 -1.96 -7.91 -15.93
CA PHE A 324 -3.29 -8.29 -16.37
C PHE A 324 -4.14 -7.04 -16.64
N ARG A 325 -5.31 -7.21 -17.26
CA ARG A 325 -6.31 -6.15 -17.40
C ARG A 325 -7.62 -6.57 -16.76
N THR A 326 -8.52 -5.62 -16.60
CA THR A 326 -9.92 -5.87 -16.25
C THR A 326 -10.84 -5.53 -17.41
N GLU A 327 -11.91 -6.27 -17.54
CA GLU A 327 -13.03 -5.97 -18.44
C GLU A 327 -14.32 -5.92 -17.63
N PRO A 328 -15.26 -5.01 -17.94
CA PRO A 328 -16.57 -5.01 -17.31
C PRO A 328 -17.27 -6.37 -17.46
N ASP A 329 -17.89 -6.84 -16.38
CA ASP A 329 -18.67 -8.06 -16.34
C ASP A 329 -19.86 -7.89 -15.38
N GLY A 330 -21.04 -7.63 -15.94
CA GLY A 330 -22.22 -7.24 -15.17
C GLY A 330 -22.01 -5.96 -14.37
N ALA A 331 -22.25 -6.01 -13.06
CA ALA A 331 -22.00 -4.91 -12.12
C ALA A 331 -20.56 -4.89 -11.57
N GLY A 332 -19.70 -5.78 -12.04
CA GLY A 332 -18.31 -5.89 -11.61
C GLY A 332 -17.35 -6.02 -12.79
N PHE A 333 -16.27 -6.77 -12.56
CA PHE A 333 -15.20 -6.96 -13.53
C PHE A 333 -14.75 -8.40 -13.56
N LYS A 334 -14.15 -8.79 -14.68
CA LYS A 334 -13.35 -10.02 -14.80
C LYS A 334 -11.90 -9.67 -15.13
N MET A 335 -10.98 -10.50 -14.65
CA MET A 335 -9.55 -10.42 -14.99
C MET A 335 -9.31 -11.07 -16.36
N VAL A 336 -8.53 -10.41 -17.22
CA VAL A 336 -8.18 -10.93 -18.56
C VAL A 336 -6.70 -10.70 -18.88
N GLY A 337 -6.13 -11.56 -19.74
CA GLY A 337 -4.78 -11.38 -20.27
C GLY A 337 -3.66 -11.45 -19.23
N GLU A 338 -3.87 -12.22 -18.14
CA GLU A 338 -2.86 -12.45 -17.12
C GLU A 338 -1.61 -13.12 -17.73
N HIS A 339 -0.43 -12.56 -17.45
CA HIS A 339 0.85 -13.15 -17.80
C HIS A 339 1.99 -12.60 -16.93
N VAL A 340 3.11 -13.31 -16.89
CA VAL A 340 4.35 -12.84 -16.27
C VAL A 340 5.00 -11.78 -17.18
N ALA A 341 5.10 -10.55 -16.70
CA ALA A 341 5.75 -9.44 -17.40
C ALA A 341 7.26 -9.39 -17.11
N HIS A 342 7.68 -9.80 -15.92
CA HIS A 342 9.08 -9.94 -15.52
C HIS A 342 9.24 -11.04 -14.46
N HIS A 343 10.41 -11.71 -14.47
CA HIS A 343 10.75 -12.73 -13.48
C HIS A 343 12.19 -12.53 -12.98
N GLY A 344 12.43 -12.80 -11.69
CA GLY A 344 13.77 -12.90 -11.10
C GLY A 344 14.07 -11.92 -9.97
N THR A 345 13.11 -11.07 -9.59
CA THR A 345 13.27 -10.04 -8.56
C THR A 345 12.31 -10.27 -7.40
N MET A 346 12.78 -10.22 -6.16
CA MET A 346 11.96 -10.45 -4.98
C MET A 346 11.36 -9.12 -4.49
N THR A 347 10.51 -8.57 -5.35
CA THR A 347 10.00 -7.21 -5.26
C THR A 347 8.87 -7.07 -4.23
N THR A 348 8.98 -6.07 -3.35
CA THR A 348 7.98 -5.76 -2.32
C THR A 348 7.13 -4.54 -2.67
N GLY A 349 7.60 -3.64 -3.54
CA GLY A 349 6.85 -2.45 -3.93
C GLY A 349 7.14 -2.04 -5.36
N ILE A 350 6.18 -1.38 -6.02
CA ILE A 350 6.29 -0.91 -7.40
C ILE A 350 5.65 0.46 -7.59
N ASN A 351 6.19 1.26 -8.51
CA ASN A 351 5.61 2.55 -8.86
C ASN A 351 6.05 3.00 -10.26
N PHE A 352 5.20 3.76 -10.98
CA PHE A 352 5.54 4.30 -12.30
C PHE A 352 6.19 5.69 -12.19
N GLY A 353 7.38 5.84 -12.77
CA GLY A 353 8.05 7.14 -12.88
C GLY A 353 7.39 8.08 -13.89
N ALA A 354 7.67 9.38 -13.78
CA ALA A 354 7.24 10.37 -14.77
C ALA A 354 7.87 10.12 -16.15
N ASP A 355 9.01 9.43 -16.22
CA ASP A 355 9.58 8.92 -17.46
C ASP A 355 8.77 7.78 -18.10
N GLY A 356 7.81 7.19 -17.39
CA GLY A 356 6.97 6.07 -17.85
C GLY A 356 7.61 4.69 -17.66
N ALA A 357 8.74 4.55 -16.96
CA ALA A 357 9.27 3.26 -16.57
C ALA A 357 8.63 2.74 -15.27
N LEU A 358 8.65 1.43 -15.06
CA LEU A 358 8.19 0.79 -13.83
C LEU A 358 9.38 0.59 -12.87
N TYR A 359 9.32 1.20 -11.70
CA TYR A 359 10.35 1.10 -10.67
C TYR A 359 9.96 0.06 -9.63
N LEU A 360 10.92 -0.74 -9.20
CA LEU A 360 10.75 -1.89 -8.32
C LEU A 360 11.63 -1.72 -7.08
N ALA A 361 11.05 -1.84 -5.89
CA ALA A 361 11.80 -2.03 -4.65
C ALA A 361 11.98 -3.52 -4.38
N ASP A 362 13.20 -4.02 -4.51
CA ASP A 362 13.55 -5.42 -4.30
C ASP A 362 14.19 -5.63 -2.94
N TRP A 363 13.60 -6.55 -2.18
CA TRP A 363 14.10 -6.97 -0.88
C TRP A 363 15.43 -7.70 -1.01
N GLY A 364 15.73 -8.34 -2.14
CA GLY A 364 16.93 -9.14 -2.35
C GLY A 364 16.77 -10.57 -1.84
N ASN A 365 17.63 -11.51 -2.24
CA ASN A 365 17.40 -12.96 -2.11
C ASN A 365 17.57 -13.56 -0.68
N ASN A 366 17.01 -12.96 0.37
CA ASN A 366 17.13 -13.42 1.76
C ASN A 366 15.80 -13.85 2.42
N GLY A 367 14.79 -14.17 1.61
CA GLY A 367 13.43 -14.42 2.09
C GLY A 367 12.94 -13.31 3.02
N TRP A 368 12.30 -13.68 4.13
CA TRP A 368 11.66 -12.73 5.05
C TRP A 368 12.59 -12.12 6.12
N ALA A 369 13.86 -12.51 6.16
CA ALA A 369 14.81 -12.02 7.16
C ALA A 369 15.32 -10.62 6.78
N PRO A 370 15.39 -9.67 7.72
CA PRO A 370 15.95 -8.35 7.44
C PRO A 370 17.44 -8.46 7.11
N HIS A 371 17.90 -7.63 6.18
CA HIS A 371 19.32 -7.49 5.84
C HIS A 371 19.59 -6.11 5.26
N GLU A 372 20.87 -5.75 5.15
CA GLU A 372 21.32 -4.42 4.70
C GLU A 372 21.46 -4.29 3.18
N LYS A 373 21.03 -5.32 2.44
CA LYS A 373 21.10 -5.34 0.98
C LYS A 373 19.69 -5.13 0.44
N GLY A 374 19.57 -4.40 -0.65
CA GLY A 374 18.30 -4.16 -1.33
C GLY A 374 18.62 -3.50 -2.66
N ARG A 375 17.71 -3.61 -3.62
CA ARG A 375 17.91 -3.05 -4.96
C ARG A 375 16.70 -2.20 -5.36
N ILE A 376 16.96 -1.07 -5.98
CA ILE A 376 15.93 -0.36 -6.76
C ILE A 376 16.22 -0.71 -8.21
N MET A 377 15.22 -1.21 -8.91
CA MET A 377 15.36 -1.61 -10.31
C MET A 377 14.39 -0.83 -11.17
N LYS A 378 14.83 -0.47 -12.37
CA LYS A 378 14.02 0.16 -13.40
C LYS A 378 13.71 -0.88 -14.49
N LEU A 379 12.44 -1.19 -14.68
CA LEU A 379 11.94 -2.03 -15.75
C LEU A 379 11.35 -1.12 -16.84
N ASP A 380 11.83 -1.27 -18.07
CA ASP A 380 11.31 -0.51 -19.22
C ASP A 380 11.13 -1.41 -20.45
N ALA A 381 10.29 -0.96 -21.38
CA ALA A 381 10.10 -1.58 -22.66
C ALA A 381 11.14 -1.07 -23.69
N PRO A 382 11.75 -1.96 -24.51
CA PRO A 382 12.72 -1.55 -25.52
C PRO A 382 12.20 -0.42 -26.43
N GLY A 383 13.00 0.65 -26.57
CA GLY A 383 12.67 1.81 -27.42
C GLY A 383 11.59 2.75 -26.86
N ALA A 384 10.86 2.34 -25.81
CA ALA A 384 9.70 3.08 -25.33
C ALA A 384 10.08 4.42 -24.65
N ALA A 385 11.25 4.50 -24.02
CA ALA A 385 11.78 5.74 -23.45
C ALA A 385 11.91 6.88 -24.48
N HIS A 386 11.98 6.56 -25.78
CA HIS A 386 12.08 7.56 -26.85
C HIS A 386 10.72 8.02 -27.39
N HIS A 387 9.62 7.38 -26.98
CA HIS A 387 8.28 7.68 -27.48
C HIS A 387 7.90 9.15 -27.21
N PRO A 388 7.42 9.91 -28.22
CA PRO A 388 7.12 11.34 -28.06
C PRO A 388 6.17 11.64 -26.89
N LEU A 389 5.12 10.83 -26.73
CA LEU A 389 4.13 11.00 -25.68
C LEU A 389 4.71 10.77 -24.26
N ARG A 390 5.68 9.87 -24.09
CA ARG A 390 6.38 9.68 -22.80
C ARG A 390 7.27 10.87 -22.47
N LYS A 391 7.98 11.40 -23.46
CA LYS A 391 8.78 12.64 -23.30
C LYS A 391 7.90 13.83 -22.94
N GLN A 392 6.76 13.97 -23.60
CA GLN A 392 5.77 15.00 -23.28
C GLN A 392 5.24 14.84 -21.85
N THR A 393 4.86 13.63 -21.45
CA THR A 393 4.38 13.33 -20.09
C THR A 393 5.42 13.68 -19.03
N ARG A 394 6.67 13.21 -19.19
CA ARG A 394 7.79 13.53 -18.29
C ARG A 394 7.98 15.05 -18.16
N LYS A 395 7.94 15.77 -19.28
CA LYS A 395 8.08 17.23 -19.31
C LYS A 395 6.94 17.91 -18.56
N LEU A 396 5.69 17.56 -18.85
CA LEU A 396 4.52 18.17 -18.24
C LEU A 396 4.50 17.99 -16.71
N LEU A 397 4.75 16.75 -16.25
CA LEU A 397 4.82 16.44 -14.82
C LEU A 397 5.99 17.15 -14.13
N GLY A 398 7.18 17.15 -14.75
CA GLY A 398 8.38 17.78 -14.19
C GLY A 398 8.31 19.30 -14.10
N GLU A 399 7.68 19.97 -15.08
CA GLU A 399 7.47 21.43 -15.08
C GLU A 399 6.39 21.88 -14.10
N GLY A 400 5.46 21.00 -13.73
CA GLY A 400 4.31 21.30 -12.89
C GLY A 400 3.19 22.07 -13.62
N PHE A 401 2.12 22.38 -12.87
CA PHE A 401 0.85 22.89 -13.43
C PHE A 401 0.48 24.29 -12.92
N ALA A 402 1.05 24.73 -11.78
CA ALA A 402 0.72 26.00 -11.12
C ALA A 402 0.84 27.26 -12.01
N LYS A 403 1.75 27.25 -12.98
CA LYS A 403 2.00 28.39 -13.88
C LYS A 403 1.31 28.28 -15.25
N ARG A 404 0.58 27.20 -15.52
CA ARG A 404 -0.10 26.96 -16.80
C ARG A 404 -1.36 27.80 -16.91
N ALA A 405 -1.72 28.23 -18.12
CA ALA A 405 -2.94 29.00 -18.34
C ALA A 405 -4.18 28.10 -18.21
N VAL A 406 -5.33 28.66 -17.80
CA VAL A 406 -6.58 27.89 -17.66
C VAL A 406 -6.97 27.14 -18.95
N PRO A 407 -6.92 27.75 -20.17
CA PRO A 407 -7.23 27.02 -21.39
C PRO A 407 -6.33 25.79 -21.62
N GLU A 408 -5.04 25.91 -21.32
CA GLU A 408 -4.09 24.79 -21.41
C GLU A 408 -4.43 23.69 -20.40
N LEU A 409 -4.77 24.03 -19.16
CA LEU A 409 -5.19 23.04 -18.15
C LEU A 409 -6.44 22.28 -18.58
N VAL A 410 -7.41 22.96 -19.21
CA VAL A 410 -8.63 22.32 -19.75
C VAL A 410 -8.28 21.33 -20.86
N GLU A 411 -7.37 21.68 -21.77
CA GLU A 411 -6.88 20.75 -22.80
C GLU A 411 -6.19 19.51 -22.20
N LEU A 412 -5.42 19.71 -21.12
CA LEU A 412 -4.71 18.62 -20.44
C LEU A 412 -5.63 17.62 -19.71
N LEU A 413 -6.90 17.96 -19.47
CA LEU A 413 -7.90 17.00 -18.96
C LEU A 413 -8.15 15.85 -19.94
N ALA A 414 -7.85 16.01 -21.23
CA ALA A 414 -7.96 14.97 -22.25
C ALA A 414 -6.64 14.22 -22.52
N HIS A 415 -5.57 14.53 -21.77
CA HIS A 415 -4.26 13.91 -21.98
C HIS A 415 -4.30 12.40 -21.75
N ALA A 416 -3.52 11.62 -22.51
CA ALA A 416 -3.52 10.16 -22.44
C ALA A 416 -3.03 9.62 -21.08
N ASP A 417 -2.08 10.31 -20.44
CA ASP A 417 -1.59 9.97 -19.10
C ASP A 417 -2.51 10.50 -18.01
N GLN A 418 -2.99 9.61 -17.14
CA GLN A 418 -3.88 9.88 -16.02
C GLN A 418 -3.27 10.86 -15.03
N ARG A 419 -1.96 10.80 -14.76
CA ARG A 419 -1.33 11.71 -13.79
C ARG A 419 -1.37 13.14 -14.30
N VAL A 420 -1.16 13.34 -15.61
CA VAL A 420 -1.30 14.66 -16.24
C VAL A 420 -2.74 15.19 -16.12
N ARG A 421 -3.75 14.32 -16.37
CA ARG A 421 -5.16 14.71 -16.19
C ARG A 421 -5.45 15.13 -14.75
N LEU A 422 -4.96 14.35 -13.78
CA LEU A 422 -5.17 14.60 -12.35
C LEU A 422 -4.50 15.89 -11.89
N GLU A 423 -3.24 16.12 -12.24
CA GLU A 423 -2.56 17.37 -11.86
C GLU A 423 -3.24 18.60 -12.48
N ALA A 424 -3.71 18.50 -13.73
CA ALA A 424 -4.49 19.56 -14.35
C ALA A 424 -5.82 19.80 -13.62
N GLN A 425 -6.55 18.73 -13.27
CA GLN A 425 -7.78 18.80 -12.51
C GLN A 425 -7.58 19.43 -11.13
N PHE A 426 -6.57 18.99 -10.38
CA PHE A 426 -6.28 19.52 -9.04
C PHE A 426 -5.86 20.99 -9.09
N GLU A 427 -5.10 21.38 -10.10
CA GLU A 427 -4.76 22.79 -10.30
C GLU A 427 -5.99 23.63 -10.66
N LEU A 428 -6.88 23.13 -11.52
CA LEU A 428 -8.15 23.82 -11.83
C LEU A 428 -9.04 23.96 -10.60
N ALA A 429 -9.14 22.93 -9.75
CA ALA A 429 -9.96 22.97 -8.55
C ALA A 429 -9.45 23.94 -7.46
N LYS A 430 -8.15 24.31 -7.51
CA LYS A 430 -7.55 25.30 -6.60
C LYS A 430 -7.81 26.76 -7.02
N ARG A 431 -8.15 27.00 -8.29
CA ARG A 431 -8.37 28.34 -8.88
C ARG A 431 -9.85 28.70 -8.81
#